data_AF-A0A896TCF2-F1
#
_entry.id   AF-A0A896TCF2-F1
#
_cell.length_a   1.000
_cell.length_b   1.000
_cell.length_c   1.000
_cell.angle_alpha   90.00
_cell.angle_beta   90.00
_cell.angle_gamma   90.00
#
_symmetry.space_group_name_H-M   'P 1'
#
loop_
_entity.id
_entity.type
_entity.pdbx_description
1 polymer ?
#
loop_
_entity_poly.entity_id
_entity_poly.type
_entity_poly.pdbx_seq_one_letter_code
_entity_poly.pdbx_strand_id
1 'polypeptide(L)'
;MTGRCREPNCHAVVIRPLHYCTKHADKEAAYQASRERWTNRTDNSKRYKDYNKRKREYSDIKVEQNKFYQSKQWKSIRDVVRRRDNFLCQYCKAHNRVRTGKIVDHIVPVEFDLNGKTIMDNLAFCCSKCHTRKTKWEQIYYGTGYGNKTKNVIPIKNVKDVPDFQKNER
;
A
#
# COMPACT_ATOMS: atom_id res chain seq x y z
N MET A 1 -27.27 12.56 -28.62
CA MET A 1 -27.39 11.18 -28.09
C MET A 1 -28.69 11.06 -27.32
N THR A 2 -29.56 10.09 -27.65
CA THR A 2 -30.82 9.83 -26.94
C THR A 2 -30.64 8.77 -25.86
N GLY A 3 -31.55 8.70 -24.89
CA GLY A 3 -31.58 7.70 -23.82
C GLY A 3 -33.01 7.33 -23.45
N ARG A 4 -33.21 6.31 -22.61
CA ARG A 4 -34.52 5.99 -22.02
C ARG A 4 -34.71 6.77 -20.73
N CYS A 5 -35.95 7.18 -20.45
CA CYS A 5 -36.37 7.68 -19.15
C CYS A 5 -35.94 6.71 -18.04
N ARG A 6 -35.42 7.23 -16.93
CA ARG A 6 -34.92 6.42 -15.80
C ARG A 6 -36.01 5.97 -14.82
N GLU A 7 -37.23 6.44 -14.98
CA GLU A 7 -38.35 6.02 -14.13
C GLU A 7 -38.64 4.52 -14.33
N PRO A 8 -38.80 3.74 -13.24
CA PRO A 8 -39.21 2.34 -13.33
C PRO A 8 -40.45 2.18 -14.22
N ASN A 9 -40.41 1.20 -15.12
CA ASN A 9 -41.50 0.90 -16.06
C ASN A 9 -41.85 2.01 -17.06
N CYS A 10 -41.03 3.06 -17.19
CA CYS A 10 -41.18 4.06 -18.25
C CYS A 10 -40.20 3.77 -19.40
N HIS A 11 -40.75 3.61 -20.61
CA HIS A 11 -39.95 3.33 -21.81
C HIS A 11 -39.81 4.53 -22.75
N ALA A 12 -40.27 5.72 -22.33
CA ALA A 12 -40.17 6.93 -23.13
C ALA A 12 -38.71 7.29 -23.44
N VAL A 13 -38.47 7.76 -24.68
CA VAL A 13 -37.15 8.24 -25.12
C VAL A 13 -36.97 9.69 -24.69
N VAL A 14 -35.79 10.00 -24.18
CA VAL A 14 -35.37 11.33 -23.75
C VAL A 14 -34.14 11.76 -24.56
N ILE A 15 -34.05 13.05 -24.84
CA ILE A 15 -32.88 13.63 -25.51
C ILE A 15 -31.94 14.11 -24.40
N ARG A 16 -30.70 13.62 -24.38
CA ARG A 16 -29.70 14.09 -23.41
C ARG A 16 -29.48 15.60 -23.59
N PRO A 17 -29.35 16.39 -22.51
CA PRO A 17 -28.87 15.99 -21.18
C PRO A 17 -29.94 15.42 -20.24
N LEU A 18 -31.23 15.47 -20.59
CA LEU A 18 -32.31 14.98 -19.74
C LEU A 18 -32.25 13.46 -19.53
N HIS A 19 -32.78 13.02 -18.40
CA HIS A 19 -32.80 11.64 -17.91
C HIS A 19 -34.21 11.07 -17.68
N TYR A 20 -35.21 11.93 -17.69
CA TYR A 20 -36.62 11.70 -17.50
C TYR A 20 -37.40 12.41 -18.61
N CYS A 21 -38.54 11.83 -19.00
CA CYS A 21 -39.39 12.41 -20.04
C CYS A 21 -40.23 13.56 -19.48
N THR A 22 -40.97 14.24 -20.34
CA THR A 22 -41.85 15.36 -19.97
C THR A 22 -42.86 14.98 -18.87
N LYS A 23 -43.36 13.73 -18.86
CA LYS A 23 -44.25 13.22 -17.81
C LYS A 23 -43.60 13.07 -16.43
N HIS A 24 -42.27 13.00 -16.38
CA HIS A 24 -41.48 12.81 -15.17
C HIS A 24 -40.45 13.94 -14.98
N ALA A 25 -40.74 15.13 -15.50
CA ALA A 25 -39.82 16.27 -15.45
C ALA A 25 -39.57 16.74 -14.01
N ASP A 26 -40.52 16.51 -13.10
CA ASP A 26 -40.40 16.75 -11.65
C ASP A 26 -39.23 15.99 -11.01
N LYS A 27 -38.87 14.83 -11.55
CA LYS A 27 -37.79 13.97 -11.03
C LYS A 27 -36.40 14.37 -11.49
N GLU A 28 -36.29 15.23 -12.50
CA GLU A 28 -34.99 15.71 -13.01
C GLU A 28 -34.19 16.44 -11.94
N ALA A 29 -34.82 17.38 -11.23
CA ALA A 29 -34.15 18.16 -10.20
C ALA A 29 -33.65 17.26 -9.06
N ALA A 30 -34.48 16.31 -8.62
CA ALA A 30 -34.11 15.34 -7.59
C ALA A 30 -32.96 14.44 -8.03
N TYR A 31 -32.97 13.99 -9.29
CA TYR A 31 -31.89 13.19 -9.85
C TYR A 31 -30.60 14.00 -9.97
N GLN A 32 -30.65 15.23 -10.47
CA GLN A 32 -29.49 16.13 -10.57
C GLN A 32 -28.89 16.40 -9.19
N ALA A 33 -29.70 16.77 -8.20
CA ALA A 33 -29.26 16.97 -6.81
C ALA A 33 -28.63 15.70 -6.19
N SER A 34 -29.22 14.52 -6.45
CA SER A 34 -28.65 13.24 -6.01
C SER A 34 -27.28 13.00 -6.67
N ARG A 35 -27.10 13.35 -7.94
CA ARG A 35 -25.83 13.18 -8.66
C ARG A 35 -24.77 14.17 -8.19
N GLU A 36 -25.14 15.41 -7.93
CA GLU A 36 -24.27 16.46 -7.38
C GLU A 36 -23.69 16.05 -6.02
N ARG A 37 -24.47 15.35 -5.18
CA ARG A 37 -23.98 14.77 -3.92
C ARG A 37 -22.81 13.79 -4.13
N TRP A 38 -22.81 13.02 -5.23
CA TRP A 38 -21.73 12.10 -5.57
C TRP A 38 -20.55 12.77 -6.25
N THR A 39 -20.77 13.83 -7.04
CA THR A 39 -19.67 14.61 -7.63
C THR A 39 -18.91 15.39 -6.57
N ASN A 40 -19.56 15.95 -5.55
CA ASN A 40 -18.87 16.65 -4.45
C ASN A 40 -18.03 15.72 -3.55
N ARG A 41 -18.31 14.40 -3.53
CA ARG A 41 -17.44 13.39 -2.91
C ARG A 41 -16.10 13.22 -3.63
N THR A 42 -16.00 13.58 -4.91
CA THR A 42 -14.75 13.45 -5.67
C THR A 42 -13.67 14.41 -5.18
N ASP A 43 -14.04 15.52 -4.54
CA ASP A 43 -13.08 16.49 -4.00
C ASP A 43 -12.34 15.95 -2.77
N ASN A 44 -13.02 15.17 -1.91
CA ASN A 44 -12.35 14.42 -0.85
C ASN A 44 -11.39 13.36 -1.42
N SER A 45 -11.78 12.67 -2.51
CA SER A 45 -10.88 11.76 -3.22
C SER A 45 -9.65 12.47 -3.80
N LYS A 46 -9.82 13.67 -4.37
CA LYS A 46 -8.71 14.47 -4.90
C LYS A 46 -7.76 14.93 -3.79
N ARG A 47 -8.29 15.47 -2.69
CA ARG A 47 -7.50 15.89 -1.52
C ARG A 47 -6.74 14.71 -0.90
N TYR A 48 -7.37 13.55 -0.78
CA TYR A 48 -6.73 12.34 -0.28
C TYR A 48 -5.63 11.81 -1.21
N LYS A 49 -5.85 11.86 -2.53
CA LYS A 49 -4.83 11.54 -3.55
C LYS A 49 -3.63 12.47 -3.45
N ASP A 50 -3.85 13.78 -3.32
CA ASP A 50 -2.79 14.78 -3.19
C ASP A 50 -2.01 14.65 -1.89
N TYR A 51 -2.69 14.34 -0.76
CA TYR A 51 -2.03 14.04 0.51
C TYR A 51 -1.13 12.81 0.39
N ASN A 52 -1.64 11.72 -0.19
CA ASN A 52 -0.87 10.50 -0.37
C ASN A 52 0.30 10.68 -1.34
N LYS A 53 0.13 11.48 -2.41
CA LYS A 53 1.20 11.83 -3.35
C LYS A 53 2.33 12.56 -2.63
N ARG A 54 2.02 13.64 -1.90
CA ARG A 54 3.00 14.40 -1.12
C ARG A 54 3.77 13.53 -0.13
N LYS A 55 3.10 12.59 0.54
CA LYS A 55 3.74 11.67 1.49
C LYS A 55 4.68 10.67 0.79
N ARG A 56 4.36 10.26 -0.43
CA ARG A 56 5.16 9.32 -1.24
C ARG A 56 6.33 9.99 -1.96
N GLU A 57 6.19 11.28 -2.27
CA GLU A 57 7.13 12.04 -3.11
C GLU A 57 7.76 13.19 -2.33
N TYR A 58 7.87 13.08 -1.00
CA TYR A 58 8.42 14.16 -0.17
C TYR A 58 9.93 14.38 -0.38
N SER A 59 10.64 13.38 -0.91
CA SER A 59 12.07 13.44 -1.22
C SER A 59 12.40 12.58 -2.44
N ASP A 60 13.46 12.95 -3.16
CA ASP A 60 13.91 12.22 -4.35
C ASP A 60 14.22 10.74 -4.04
N ILE A 61 14.81 10.48 -2.87
CA ILE A 61 15.08 9.13 -2.37
C ILE A 61 13.77 8.32 -2.27
N LYS A 62 12.68 8.94 -1.79
CA LYS A 62 11.38 8.25 -1.65
C LYS A 62 10.72 8.01 -2.99
N VAL A 63 10.86 8.94 -3.93
CA VAL A 63 10.39 8.79 -5.32
C VAL A 63 11.09 7.58 -5.96
N GLU A 64 12.42 7.52 -5.89
CA GLU A 64 13.20 6.41 -6.44
C GLU A 64 12.86 5.06 -5.75
N GLN A 65 12.69 5.07 -4.43
CA GLN A 65 12.25 3.89 -3.69
C GLN A 65 10.87 3.40 -4.17
N ASN A 66 9.91 4.29 -4.38
CA ASN A 66 8.58 3.93 -4.88
C ASN A 66 8.64 3.38 -6.32
N LYS A 67 9.45 3.99 -7.20
CA LYS A 67 9.69 3.46 -8.55
C LYS A 67 10.28 2.05 -8.50
N PHE A 68 11.26 1.82 -7.64
CA PHE A 68 11.86 0.50 -7.43
C PHE A 68 10.82 -0.56 -7.04
N TYR A 69 9.96 -0.28 -6.06
CA TYR A 69 8.92 -1.22 -5.63
C TYR A 69 7.85 -1.49 -6.70
N GLN A 70 7.68 -0.60 -7.69
CA GLN A 70 6.78 -0.81 -8.83
C GLN A 70 7.45 -1.56 -10.00
N SER A 71 8.79 -1.62 -10.01
CA SER A 71 9.58 -2.22 -11.08
C SER A 71 9.31 -3.71 -11.29
N LYS A 72 9.55 -4.19 -12.51
CA LYS A 72 9.47 -5.62 -12.85
C LYS A 72 10.52 -6.45 -12.08
N GLN A 73 11.70 -5.87 -11.89
CA GLN A 73 12.79 -6.51 -11.14
C GLN A 73 12.36 -6.86 -9.72
N TRP A 74 11.80 -5.90 -8.97
CA TRP A 74 11.32 -6.16 -7.62
C TRP A 74 10.21 -7.19 -7.58
N LYS A 75 9.24 -7.12 -8.49
CA LYS A 75 8.15 -8.10 -8.58
C LYS A 75 8.67 -9.52 -8.78
N SER A 76 9.64 -9.69 -9.68
CA SER A 76 10.30 -10.98 -9.93
C SER A 76 11.04 -11.50 -8.69
N ILE A 77 11.90 -10.68 -8.08
CA ILE A 77 12.65 -11.05 -6.88
C ILE A 77 11.70 -11.42 -5.74
N ARG A 78 10.66 -10.61 -5.52
CA ARG A 78 9.64 -10.83 -4.51
C ARG A 78 8.99 -12.21 -4.65
N ASP A 79 8.64 -12.63 -5.86
CA ASP A 79 8.00 -13.93 -6.08
C ASP A 79 8.98 -15.11 -5.92
N VAL A 80 10.26 -14.92 -6.20
CA VAL A 80 11.29 -15.93 -5.90
C VAL A 80 11.48 -16.06 -4.39
N VAL A 81 11.59 -14.95 -3.65
CA VAL A 81 11.73 -14.96 -2.17
C VAL A 81 10.54 -15.66 -1.52
N ARG A 82 9.31 -15.35 -1.96
CA ARG A 82 8.09 -15.99 -1.43
C ARG A 82 8.11 -17.50 -1.57
N ARG A 83 8.58 -18.01 -2.72
CA ARG A 83 8.71 -19.44 -2.99
C ARG A 83 9.85 -20.07 -2.19
N ARG A 84 11.04 -19.45 -2.17
CA ARG A 84 12.19 -19.89 -1.36
C ARG A 84 11.81 -20.06 0.11
N ASP A 85 11.02 -19.13 0.63
CA ASP A 85 10.63 -19.08 2.03
C ASP A 85 9.38 -19.94 2.34
N ASN A 86 8.90 -20.73 1.37
CA ASN A 86 7.70 -21.57 1.46
C ASN A 86 6.45 -20.81 1.94
N PHE A 87 6.36 -19.52 1.61
CA PHE A 87 5.31 -18.62 2.09
C PHE A 87 5.21 -18.53 3.63
N LEU A 88 6.28 -18.87 4.35
CA LEU A 88 6.36 -18.79 5.81
C LEU A 88 7.16 -17.57 6.27
N CYS A 89 6.78 -17.03 7.42
CA CYS A 89 7.45 -15.93 8.07
C CYS A 89 8.82 -16.37 8.61
N GLN A 90 9.90 -15.87 8.03
CA GLN A 90 11.27 -16.24 8.42
C GLN A 90 11.62 -15.76 9.84
N TYR A 91 11.12 -14.59 10.28
CA TYR A 91 11.32 -14.13 11.66
C TYR A 91 10.62 -15.04 12.68
N CYS A 92 9.42 -15.55 12.37
CA CYS A 92 8.76 -16.52 13.25
C CYS A 92 9.53 -17.85 13.25
N LYS A 93 9.95 -18.31 12.07
CA LYS A 93 10.71 -19.56 11.89
C LYS A 93 12.03 -19.53 12.67
N ALA A 94 12.73 -18.40 12.70
CA ALA A 94 13.95 -18.20 13.50
C ALA A 94 13.73 -18.42 15.01
N HIS A 95 12.50 -18.28 15.48
CA HIS A 95 12.10 -18.54 16.87
C HIS A 95 11.13 -19.74 16.98
N ASN A 96 11.32 -20.75 16.13
CA ASN A 96 10.58 -22.02 16.12
C ASN A 96 9.05 -21.89 16.03
N ARG A 97 8.55 -20.81 15.41
CA ARG A 97 7.12 -20.55 15.20
C ARG A 97 6.77 -20.63 13.72
N VAL A 98 5.74 -21.41 13.39
CA VAL A 98 5.22 -21.52 12.02
C VAL A 98 4.09 -20.53 11.81
N ARG A 99 4.25 -19.62 10.86
CA ARG A 99 3.23 -18.63 10.50
C ARG A 99 3.34 -18.26 9.05
N THR A 100 2.22 -18.07 8.37
CA THR A 100 2.22 -17.61 6.98
C THR A 100 2.69 -16.15 6.89
N GLY A 101 3.50 -15.86 5.88
CA GLY A 101 3.94 -14.50 5.56
C GLY A 101 2.96 -13.80 4.62
N LYS A 102 3.11 -12.49 4.49
CA LYS A 102 2.35 -11.64 3.54
C LYS A 102 3.26 -10.69 2.76
N ILE A 103 4.39 -10.31 3.34
CA ILE A 103 5.24 -9.21 2.88
C ILE A 103 6.67 -9.75 2.70
N VAL A 104 7.37 -9.31 1.66
CA VAL A 104 8.83 -9.51 1.56
C VAL A 104 9.46 -8.24 2.12
N ASP A 105 10.32 -8.42 3.10
CA ASP A 105 10.95 -7.37 3.89
C ASP A 105 12.47 -7.42 3.71
N HIS A 106 13.11 -6.26 3.80
CA HIS A 106 14.58 -6.16 3.78
C HIS A 106 15.10 -6.32 5.21
N ILE A 107 16.00 -7.26 5.46
CA ILE A 107 16.57 -7.51 6.81
C ILE A 107 17.32 -6.27 7.31
N VAL A 108 18.20 -5.73 6.45
CA VAL A 108 18.80 -4.41 6.58
C VAL A 108 17.98 -3.43 5.73
N PRO A 109 17.38 -2.39 6.33
CA PRO A 109 16.53 -1.46 5.60
C PRO A 109 17.27 -0.72 4.49
N VAL A 110 16.60 -0.51 3.34
CA VAL A 110 17.15 0.18 2.17
C VAL A 110 17.60 1.62 2.49
N GLU A 111 16.94 2.27 3.45
CA GLU A 111 17.34 3.62 3.92
C GLU A 111 18.70 3.62 4.61
N PHE A 112 19.15 2.47 5.13
CA PHE A 112 20.46 2.29 5.76
C PHE A 112 21.52 1.79 4.78
N ASP A 113 21.18 0.80 3.94
CA ASP A 113 22.07 0.25 2.91
C ASP A 113 21.36 0.20 1.54
N LEU A 114 21.70 1.16 0.67
CA LEU A 114 21.15 1.27 -0.68
C LEU A 114 21.60 0.14 -1.61
N ASN A 115 22.79 -0.44 -1.37
CA ASN A 115 23.35 -1.50 -2.20
C ASN A 115 22.64 -2.84 -1.93
N GLY A 116 22.11 -3.02 -0.72
CA GLY A 116 21.37 -4.21 -0.28
C GLY A 116 19.97 -4.40 -0.87
N LYS A 117 19.47 -3.46 -1.69
CA LYS A 117 18.05 -3.44 -2.12
C LYS A 117 17.60 -4.64 -2.98
N THR A 118 18.51 -5.29 -3.69
CA THR A 118 18.24 -6.44 -4.59
C THR A 118 18.95 -7.72 -4.18
N ILE A 119 19.72 -7.68 -3.08
CA ILE A 119 20.48 -8.83 -2.60
C ILE A 119 19.51 -9.83 -1.95
N MET A 120 19.50 -11.06 -2.47
CA MET A 120 18.54 -12.09 -2.08
C MET A 120 18.64 -12.47 -0.59
N ASP A 121 19.86 -12.46 -0.07
CA ASP A 121 20.15 -12.79 1.34
C ASP A 121 19.68 -11.69 2.29
N ASN A 122 19.53 -10.46 1.80
CA ASN A 122 18.96 -9.34 2.56
C ASN A 122 17.42 -9.35 2.55
N LEU A 123 16.77 -10.33 1.93
CA LEU A 123 15.30 -10.40 1.82
C LEU A 123 14.74 -11.55 2.63
N ALA A 124 13.65 -11.29 3.35
CA ALA A 124 12.94 -12.29 4.13
C ALA A 124 11.42 -12.13 3.95
N PHE A 125 10.72 -13.24 3.70
CA PHE A 125 9.26 -13.25 3.73
C PHE A 125 8.77 -13.26 5.17
N CYS A 126 7.85 -12.35 5.51
CA CYS A 126 7.40 -12.14 6.88
C CYS A 126 5.89 -11.88 7.00
N CYS A 127 5.36 -12.11 8.19
CA CYS A 127 3.99 -11.75 8.54
C CYS A 127 3.89 -10.26 8.88
N SER A 128 2.69 -9.68 8.71
CA SER A 128 2.46 -8.26 8.99
C SER A 128 2.82 -7.85 10.43
N LYS A 129 2.62 -8.74 11.42
CA LYS A 129 2.96 -8.45 12.82
C LYS A 129 4.47 -8.30 13.02
N CYS A 130 5.28 -9.22 12.50
CA CYS A 130 6.74 -9.12 12.56
C CYS A 130 7.22 -7.88 11.81
N HIS A 131 6.69 -7.63 10.61
CA HIS A 131 7.04 -6.45 9.82
C HIS A 131 6.81 -5.15 10.61
N THR A 132 5.61 -4.94 11.17
CA THR A 132 5.31 -3.72 11.95
C THR A 132 6.23 -3.54 13.15
N ARG A 133 6.54 -4.62 13.88
CA ARG A 133 7.42 -4.56 15.05
C ARG A 133 8.88 -4.34 14.65
N LYS A 134 9.33 -4.96 13.57
CA LYS A 134 10.64 -4.70 12.96
C LYS A 134 10.77 -3.24 12.55
N THR A 135 9.80 -2.67 11.83
CA THR A 135 9.83 -1.24 11.44
C THR A 135 10.01 -0.32 12.66
N LYS A 136 9.32 -0.57 13.77
CA LYS A 136 9.51 0.21 15.01
C LYS A 136 10.91 0.03 15.59
N TRP A 137 11.43 -1.19 15.59
CA TRP A 137 12.78 -1.47 16.06
C TRP A 137 13.85 -0.84 15.16
N GLU A 138 13.68 -0.85 13.85
CA GLU A 138 14.61 -0.22 12.89
C GLU A 138 14.69 1.30 13.04
N GLN A 139 13.58 1.95 13.38
CA GLN A 139 13.57 3.37 13.72
C GLN A 139 14.44 3.65 14.95
N ILE A 140 14.44 2.75 15.94
CA ILE A 140 15.24 2.88 17.16
C ILE A 140 16.71 2.53 16.90
N TYR A 141 16.97 1.41 16.23
CA TYR A 141 18.32 0.86 16.02
C TYR A 141 19.08 1.58 14.90
N TYR A 142 18.50 1.66 13.71
CA TYR A 142 19.13 2.28 12.54
C TYR A 142 18.82 3.77 12.41
N GLY A 143 17.83 4.31 13.11
CA GLY A 143 17.41 5.71 12.94
C GLY A 143 16.67 5.97 11.62
N THR A 144 16.03 4.94 11.06
CA THR A 144 15.27 5.05 9.80
C THR A 144 13.92 5.74 10.02
N GLY A 145 13.23 6.10 8.94
CA GLY A 145 11.89 6.69 8.98
C GLY A 145 11.87 8.23 8.89
N TYR A 146 10.67 8.76 8.65
CA TYR A 146 10.46 10.18 8.41
C TYR A 146 10.82 11.03 9.63
N GLY A 147 11.65 12.06 9.40
CA GLY A 147 12.10 12.98 10.45
C GLY A 147 13.29 12.47 11.29
N ASN A 148 13.70 11.21 11.10
CA ASN A 148 14.85 10.63 11.79
C ASN A 148 16.13 10.78 10.97
N LYS A 149 17.28 10.70 11.65
CA LYS A 149 18.61 10.61 11.02
C LYS A 149 19.15 9.21 11.23
N THR A 150 19.70 8.63 10.17
CA THR A 150 20.34 7.32 10.21
C THR A 150 21.52 7.33 11.19
N LYS A 151 21.58 6.33 12.06
CA LYS A 151 22.66 6.13 13.04
C LYS A 151 23.78 5.32 12.43
N ASN A 152 25.02 5.49 12.89
CA ASN A 152 26.13 4.64 12.48
C ASN A 152 26.20 3.38 13.36
N VAL A 153 25.50 2.32 12.96
CA VAL A 153 25.41 1.04 13.70
C VAL A 153 25.82 -0.13 12.82
N ILE A 154 26.16 -1.26 13.44
CA ILE A 154 26.54 -2.46 12.69
C ILE A 154 25.29 -3.08 12.05
N PRO A 155 25.26 -3.32 10.72
CA PRO A 155 24.11 -3.93 10.07
C PRO A 155 23.95 -5.40 10.44
N ILE A 156 22.77 -5.76 10.93
CA ILE A 156 22.40 -7.15 11.22
C ILE A 156 21.89 -7.79 9.93
N LYS A 157 22.69 -8.69 9.34
CA LYS A 157 22.38 -9.31 8.04
C LYS A 157 21.59 -10.60 8.15
N ASN A 158 21.72 -11.35 9.24
CA ASN A 158 21.00 -12.62 9.40
C ASN A 158 19.68 -12.44 10.12
N VAL A 159 18.65 -13.13 9.64
CA VAL A 159 17.32 -13.18 10.28
C VAL A 159 17.37 -13.72 11.71
N LYS A 160 18.34 -14.59 12.04
CA LYS A 160 18.46 -15.18 13.39
C LYS A 160 19.03 -14.21 14.43
N ASP A 161 19.74 -13.20 13.99
CA ASP A 161 20.44 -12.24 14.85
C ASP A 161 19.55 -11.03 15.18
N VAL A 162 18.40 -10.89 14.52
CA VAL A 162 17.42 -9.86 14.84
C VAL A 162 16.60 -10.22 16.09
N PRO A 163 16.07 -9.23 16.84
CA PRO A 163 15.26 -9.50 18.01
C PRO A 163 13.99 -10.31 17.70
N ASP A 164 13.51 -11.04 18.71
CA ASP A 164 12.21 -11.70 18.64
C ASP A 164 11.06 -10.69 18.62
N PHE A 165 10.58 -10.40 17.43
CA PHE A 165 9.42 -9.52 17.22
C PHE A 165 8.10 -10.14 17.69
N GLN A 166 8.07 -11.30 18.32
CA GLN A 166 6.86 -11.94 18.84
C GLN A 166 6.91 -12.20 20.36
N LYS A 167 7.90 -11.67 21.09
CA LYS A 167 8.18 -11.99 22.50
C LYS A 167 7.07 -11.63 23.50
N ASN A 168 6.18 -10.68 23.17
CA ASN A 168 5.14 -10.16 24.07
C ASN A 168 3.71 -10.54 23.64
N GLU A 169 3.49 -11.64 22.91
CA GLU A 169 2.15 -12.16 22.59
C GLU A 169 1.61 -13.13 23.65
N ARG A 170 1.72 -12.77 24.94
CA ARG A 170 0.97 -13.47 26.01
C ARG A 170 -0.47 -12.96 26.05
#